data_AF-A0A950XHM2-F1
#
_entry.id   AF-A0A950XHM2-F1
#
_cell.length_a   1.000
_cell.length_b   1.000
_cell.length_c   1.000
_cell.angle_alpha   90.00
_cell.angle_beta   90.00
_cell.angle_gamma   90.00
#
_symmetry.space_group_name_H-M   'P 1'
#
loop_
_entity.id
_entity.type
_entity.pdbx_description
1 polymer ?
#
loop_
_entity_poly.entity_id
_entity_poly.type
_entity_poly.pdbx_seq_one_letter_code
_entity_poly.pdbx_strand_id
1 'polypeptide(L)'
;MSAAAHDVDFQFTAPAGQPDDSAHRVVAISDQTGPRASQASARPPQMADWAQARLFYDLLEAKLIELERATDALQDQCRRRYANRNGGNHDISDSLLRHHQELSEVRGLLAALRDRFPPLTTAVS
;
A
#
# COMPACT_ATOMS: atom_id res chain seq x y z
N MET A 1 -4.72 -51.43 23.64
CA MET A 1 -4.12 -50.09 23.66
C MET A 1 -5.25 -49.11 23.89
N SER A 2 -5.43 -48.72 25.16
CA SER A 2 -6.43 -47.76 25.63
C SER A 2 -5.90 -46.34 25.45
N ALA A 3 -6.72 -45.45 24.93
CA ALA A 3 -6.57 -44.02 25.13
C ALA A 3 -7.93 -43.50 25.60
N ALA A 4 -8.03 -43.34 26.92
CA ALA A 4 -9.19 -42.82 27.60
C ALA A 4 -9.30 -41.30 27.35
N ALA A 5 -10.51 -40.86 27.02
CA ALA A 5 -10.90 -39.47 27.04
C ALA A 5 -10.61 -38.85 28.41
N HIS A 6 -9.98 -37.68 28.43
CA HIS A 6 -9.93 -36.82 29.61
C HIS A 6 -10.81 -35.61 29.37
N ASP A 7 -11.96 -35.73 30.03
CA ASP A 7 -12.95 -34.74 30.37
C ASP A 7 -12.28 -33.65 31.23
N VAL A 8 -12.40 -32.38 30.84
CA VAL A 8 -11.89 -31.24 31.63
C VAL A 8 -13.09 -30.39 32.02
N ASP A 9 -13.53 -30.63 33.24
CA ASP A 9 -14.60 -29.96 33.96
C ASP A 9 -14.16 -28.51 34.31
N PHE A 10 -14.70 -27.52 33.60
CA PHE A 10 -14.52 -26.10 33.94
C PHE A 10 -15.66 -25.64 34.84
N GLN A 11 -15.48 -25.79 36.16
CA GLN A 11 -16.34 -25.13 37.15
C GLN A 11 -16.00 -23.64 37.21
N PHE A 12 -16.78 -22.82 36.51
CA PHE A 12 -16.77 -21.37 36.69
C PHE A 12 -17.92 -20.97 37.62
N THR A 13 -17.59 -20.73 38.89
CA THR A 13 -18.52 -20.23 39.90
C THR A 13 -18.80 -18.75 39.65
N ALA A 14 -19.99 -18.44 39.14
CA ALA A 14 -20.47 -17.06 39.01
C ALA A 14 -21.05 -16.57 40.36
N PRO A 15 -20.69 -15.38 40.85
CA PRO A 15 -21.41 -14.77 41.97
C PRO A 15 -22.71 -14.15 41.46
N ALA A 16 -23.82 -14.60 42.06
CA ALA A 16 -25.12 -13.97 41.96
C ALA A 16 -25.11 -12.61 42.68
N GLY A 17 -25.52 -11.55 41.98
CA GLY A 17 -25.59 -10.19 42.49
C GLY A 17 -26.40 -9.27 41.58
N GLN A 18 -27.71 -9.53 41.57
CA GLN A 18 -28.90 -8.70 41.32
C GLN A 18 -28.82 -7.36 40.53
N PRO A 19 -29.83 -7.06 39.67
CA PRO A 19 -29.82 -5.95 38.74
C PRO A 19 -30.31 -4.66 39.43
N ASP A 20 -29.77 -3.52 39.00
CA ASP A 20 -30.49 -2.27 39.20
C ASP A 20 -30.45 -1.38 37.97
N ASP A 21 -31.60 -0.80 37.79
CA ASP A 21 -32.12 -0.05 36.67
C ASP A 21 -31.46 1.33 36.64
N SER A 22 -30.75 1.63 35.56
CA SER A 22 -30.25 2.98 35.30
C SER A 22 -30.26 3.21 33.80
N ALA A 23 -31.49 3.37 33.31
CA ALA A 23 -31.90 4.45 32.42
C ALA A 23 -30.80 4.93 31.45
N HIS A 24 -30.84 4.34 30.25
CA HIS A 24 -30.67 5.01 28.97
C HIS A 24 -30.13 6.45 29.03
N ARG A 25 -28.82 6.61 29.28
CA ARG A 25 -28.08 7.74 28.70
C ARG A 25 -27.57 7.30 27.34
N VAL A 26 -28.51 7.18 26.40
CA VAL A 26 -28.17 7.23 24.98
C VAL A 26 -27.53 8.60 24.78
N VAL A 27 -26.21 8.63 24.71
CA VAL A 27 -25.47 9.76 24.16
C VAL A 27 -26.07 9.96 22.78
N ALA A 28 -26.76 11.08 22.59
CA ALA A 28 -27.13 11.55 21.28
C ALA A 28 -25.82 11.66 20.49
N ILE A 29 -25.57 10.66 19.65
CA ILE A 29 -24.55 10.71 18.62
C ILE A 29 -25.15 11.65 17.57
N SER A 30 -25.14 12.96 17.89
CA SER A 30 -25.50 14.00 16.96
C SER A 30 -24.56 13.89 15.77
N ASP A 31 -25.16 13.65 14.60
CA ASP A 31 -24.66 13.94 13.27
C ASP A 31 -23.24 14.49 13.18
N GLN A 32 -22.29 13.60 12.89
CA GLN A 32 -21.04 13.98 12.20
C GLN A 32 -20.85 13.13 10.94
N THR A 33 -21.93 12.87 10.21
CA THR A 33 -21.88 12.50 8.79
C THR A 33 -21.96 13.77 7.95
N GLY A 34 -20.93 14.59 8.06
CA GLY A 34 -20.60 15.61 7.07
C GLY A 34 -19.19 15.32 6.56
N PRO A 35 -18.89 15.45 5.25
CA PRO A 35 -17.53 15.39 4.78
C PRO A 35 -16.81 16.63 5.34
N ARG A 36 -16.23 16.50 6.53
CA ARG A 36 -15.11 17.36 6.92
C ARG A 36 -13.95 16.96 6.02
N ALA A 37 -14.01 17.47 4.79
CA ALA A 37 -12.82 17.87 4.08
C ALA A 37 -12.15 18.91 4.98
N SER A 38 -11.41 18.41 5.97
CA SER A 38 -10.38 19.18 6.62
C SER A 38 -9.48 19.61 5.48
N GLN A 39 -9.67 20.85 5.02
CA GLN A 39 -8.66 21.57 4.29
C GLN A 39 -7.48 21.66 5.26
N ALA A 40 -6.72 20.57 5.35
CA ALA A 40 -5.45 20.52 6.01
C ALA A 40 -4.58 21.44 5.16
N SER A 41 -4.63 22.74 5.47
CA SER A 41 -3.67 23.72 4.99
C SER A 41 -2.31 23.05 5.15
N ALA A 42 -1.70 22.67 4.03
CA ALA A 42 -0.52 21.84 4.06
C ALA A 42 0.54 22.57 4.87
N ARG A 43 0.84 22.05 6.07
CA ARG A 43 1.91 22.61 6.89
C ARG A 43 3.19 22.60 6.05
N PRO A 44 4.07 23.62 6.19
CA PRO A 44 5.34 23.59 5.50
C PRO A 44 6.11 22.31 5.87
N PRO A 45 6.79 21.67 4.91
CA PRO A 45 7.53 20.43 5.17
C PRO A 45 8.64 20.67 6.20
N GLN A 46 8.66 19.84 7.23
CA GLN A 46 9.68 19.83 8.26
C GLN A 46 10.90 19.03 7.83
N MET A 47 12.06 19.18 8.48
CA MET A 47 13.29 18.45 8.12
C MET A 47 13.12 16.93 8.08
N ALA A 48 12.28 16.37 8.96
CA ALA A 48 11.96 14.95 8.93
C ALA A 48 11.21 14.55 7.65
N ASP A 49 10.28 15.40 7.17
CA ASP A 49 9.56 15.18 5.92
C ASP A 49 10.53 15.19 4.72
N TRP A 50 11.56 16.04 4.76
CA TRP A 50 12.62 16.08 3.75
C TRP A 50 13.48 14.82 3.72
N ALA A 51 13.95 14.35 4.88
CA ALA A 51 14.75 13.13 4.97
C ALA A 51 13.96 11.91 4.49
N GLN A 52 12.68 11.82 4.88
CA GLN A 52 11.79 10.76 4.45
C GLN A 52 11.50 10.85 2.94
N ALA A 53 11.25 12.05 2.40
CA ALA A 53 11.05 12.26 0.97
C ALA A 53 12.28 11.85 0.16
N ARG A 54 13.50 12.09 0.67
CA ARG A 54 14.74 11.65 0.04
C ARG A 54 14.84 10.13 -0.02
N LEU A 55 14.58 9.44 1.09
CA LEU A 55 14.58 7.97 1.11
C LEU A 55 13.56 7.37 0.13
N PHE A 56 12.35 7.93 0.08
CA PHE A 56 11.34 7.51 -0.89
C PHE A 56 11.75 7.79 -2.33
N TYR A 57 12.37 8.94 -2.58
CA TYR A 57 12.88 9.29 -3.90
C TYR A 57 13.91 8.27 -4.39
N ASP A 58 14.93 7.98 -3.58
CA ASP A 58 16.00 7.04 -3.93
C ASP A 58 15.42 5.61 -4.15
N LEU A 59 14.45 5.19 -3.34
CA LEU A 59 13.75 3.91 -3.51
C LEU A 59 12.95 3.84 -4.81
N LEU A 60 12.20 4.89 -5.14
CA LEU A 60 11.39 4.94 -6.36
C LEU A 60 12.25 5.03 -7.61
N GLU A 61 13.40 5.70 -7.55
CA GLU A 61 14.37 5.75 -8.63
C GLU A 61 15.00 4.37 -8.90
N ALA A 62 15.39 3.65 -7.84
CA ALA A 62 15.87 2.27 -7.98
C ALA A 62 14.80 1.36 -8.60
N LYS A 63 13.55 1.46 -8.12
CA LYS A 63 12.41 0.71 -8.65
C LYS A 63 12.11 1.05 -10.11
N LEU A 64 12.26 2.31 -10.51
CA LEU A 64 12.10 2.73 -11.90
C LEU A 64 13.10 2.01 -12.81
N ILE A 65 14.39 2.00 -12.42
CA ILE A 65 15.46 1.33 -13.17
C ILE A 65 15.16 -0.18 -13.30
N GLU A 66 14.70 -0.82 -12.22
CA GLU A 66 14.34 -2.24 -12.24
C GLU A 66 13.18 -2.53 -13.20
N LEU A 67 12.12 -1.72 -13.16
CA LEU A 67 10.96 -1.88 -14.04
C LEU A 67 11.29 -1.64 -15.52
N GLU A 68 12.16 -0.67 -15.81
CA GLU A 68 12.63 -0.42 -17.18
C GLU A 68 13.39 -1.64 -17.72
N ARG A 69 14.32 -2.19 -16.93
CA ARG A 69 15.05 -3.43 -17.30
C ARG A 69 14.12 -4.62 -17.49
N ALA A 70 13.14 -4.80 -16.61
CA ALA A 70 12.17 -5.89 -16.73
C ALA A 70 11.31 -5.76 -18.00
N THR A 71 10.89 -4.53 -18.31
CA THR A 71 10.11 -4.22 -19.53
C THR A 71 10.92 -4.51 -20.79
N ASP A 72 12.18 -4.07 -20.84
CA ASP A 72 13.08 -4.34 -21.97
C ASP A 72 13.29 -5.84 -22.19
N ALA A 73 13.49 -6.59 -21.10
CA ALA A 73 13.66 -8.05 -21.17
C ALA A 73 12.40 -8.76 -21.69
N LEU A 74 11.21 -8.33 -21.25
CA LEU A 74 9.93 -8.88 -21.74
C LEU A 74 9.68 -8.53 -23.20
N GLN A 75 10.00 -7.30 -23.63
CA GLN A 75 9.91 -6.88 -25.03
C GLN A 75 10.83 -7.71 -25.93
N ASP A 76 12.06 -7.95 -25.48
CA ASP A 76 13.02 -8.82 -26.17
C ASP A 76 12.52 -10.26 -26.28
N GLN A 77 11.94 -10.80 -25.20
CA GLN A 77 11.34 -12.13 -25.20
C GLN A 77 10.17 -12.21 -26.18
N CYS A 78 9.29 -11.21 -26.18
CA CYS A 78 8.20 -11.06 -27.15
C CYS A 78 8.74 -11.11 -28.58
N ARG A 79 9.72 -10.26 -28.91
CA ARG A 79 10.31 -10.18 -30.25
C ARG A 79 10.87 -11.52 -30.72
N ARG A 80 11.61 -12.23 -29.85
CA ARG A 80 12.14 -13.57 -30.15
C ARG A 80 11.04 -14.61 -30.37
N ARG A 81 9.96 -14.58 -29.60
CA ARG A 81 8.82 -15.50 -29.77
C ARG A 81 8.04 -15.25 -31.05
N TYR A 82 7.81 -13.98 -31.41
CA TYR A 82 7.19 -13.63 -32.69
C TYR A 82 8.02 -14.09 -33.89
N ALA A 83 9.36 -13.98 -33.82
CA ALA A 83 10.25 -14.52 -34.84
C ALA A 83 10.15 -16.05 -34.96
N ASN A 84 9.87 -16.75 -33.85
CA ASN A 84 9.83 -18.21 -33.76
C ASN A 84 8.43 -18.83 -34.00
N ARG A 85 7.44 -18.07 -34.49
CA ARG A 85 6.09 -18.54 -34.91
C ARG A 85 5.27 -19.33 -33.87
N ASN A 86 5.65 -19.40 -32.60
CA ASN A 86 4.83 -20.02 -31.56
C ASN A 86 3.81 -19.02 -31.03
N GLY A 87 2.59 -19.12 -31.55
CA GLY A 87 1.42 -18.36 -31.14
C GLY A 87 0.92 -18.79 -29.76
N GLY A 88 0.77 -17.80 -28.87
CA GLY A 88 0.28 -17.97 -27.50
C GLY A 88 1.03 -17.01 -26.57
N ASN A 89 0.61 -15.74 -26.52
CA ASN A 89 1.39 -14.66 -25.90
C ASN A 89 0.57 -13.69 -25.06
N HIS A 90 -0.63 -14.09 -24.61
CA HIS A 90 -1.47 -13.26 -23.75
C HIS A 90 -0.77 -12.92 -22.43
N ASP A 91 -0.19 -13.92 -21.75
CA ASP A 91 0.48 -13.71 -20.46
C ASP A 91 1.66 -12.72 -20.51
N ILE A 92 2.42 -12.71 -21.61
CA ILE A 92 3.53 -11.75 -21.78
C ILE A 92 3.00 -10.36 -22.11
N SER A 93 1.90 -10.28 -22.86
CA SER A 93 1.26 -8.99 -23.17
C SER A 93 0.66 -8.35 -21.92
N ASP A 94 0.01 -9.14 -21.07
CA ASP A 94 -0.60 -8.67 -19.81
C ASP A 94 0.47 -8.25 -18.80
N SER A 95 1.56 -9.01 -18.67
CA SER A 95 2.67 -8.64 -17.79
C SER A 95 3.36 -7.36 -18.28
N LEU A 96 3.56 -7.19 -19.58
CA LEU A 96 4.12 -5.97 -20.16
C LEU A 96 3.21 -4.75 -19.94
N LEU A 97 1.90 -4.90 -20.11
CA LEU A 97 0.92 -3.86 -19.80
C LEU A 97 1.00 -3.44 -18.32
N ARG A 98 1.08 -4.43 -17.42
CA ARG A 98 1.22 -4.18 -15.98
C ARG A 98 2.49 -3.40 -15.65
N HIS A 99 3.63 -3.77 -16.24
CA HIS A 99 4.89 -3.06 -16.00
C HIS A 99 4.86 -1.63 -16.54
N HIS A 100 4.21 -1.39 -17.70
CA HIS A 100 4.02 -0.04 -18.21
C HIS A 100 3.13 0.81 -17.30
N GLN A 101 2.07 0.23 -16.75
CA GLN A 101 1.24 0.93 -15.77
C GLN A 101 2.06 1.27 -14.52
N GLU A 102 2.78 0.30 -13.96
CA GLU A 102 3.63 0.50 -12.78
C GLU A 102 4.71 1.57 -13.02
N LEU A 103 5.33 1.59 -14.21
CA LEU A 103 6.26 2.64 -14.63
C LEU A 103 5.60 4.03 -14.63
N SER A 104 4.38 4.13 -15.13
CA SER A 104 3.64 5.40 -15.16
C SER A 104 3.32 5.91 -13.74
N GLU A 105 2.98 5.00 -12.84
CA GLU A 105 2.70 5.29 -11.43
C GLU A 105 3.96 5.77 -10.71
N VAL A 106 5.07 5.02 -10.83
CA VAL A 106 6.36 5.40 -10.22
C VAL A 106 6.85 6.75 -10.74
N ARG A 107 6.74 7.01 -12.05
CA ARG A 107 7.07 8.32 -12.63
C ARG A 107 6.18 9.44 -12.08
N GLY A 108 4.88 9.18 -11.92
CA GLY A 108 3.94 10.12 -11.31
C GLY A 108 4.28 10.44 -9.85
N LEU A 109 4.62 9.41 -9.06
CA LEU A 109 5.04 9.59 -7.67
C LEU A 109 6.34 10.37 -7.55
N LEU A 110 7.33 10.07 -8.40
CA LEU A 110 8.58 10.85 -8.47
C LEU A 110 8.31 12.31 -8.86
N ALA A 111 7.44 12.56 -9.83
CA ALA A 111 7.06 13.92 -10.21
C ALA A 111 6.38 14.66 -9.05
N ALA A 112 5.45 14.02 -8.34
CA ALA A 112 4.77 14.60 -7.19
C ALA A 112 5.74 14.87 -6.01
N LEU A 113 6.71 13.98 -5.77
CA LEU A 113 7.76 14.21 -4.79
C LEU A 113 8.64 15.39 -5.18
N ARG A 114 9.03 15.50 -6.45
CA ARG A 114 9.86 16.63 -6.93
C ARG A 114 9.12 17.96 -6.86
N ASP A 115 7.83 17.98 -7.21
CA ASP A 115 7.00 19.20 -7.12
C ASP A 115 6.88 19.68 -5.66
N ARG A 116 6.66 18.75 -4.73
CA ARG A 116 6.56 19.07 -3.31
C ARG A 116 7.91 19.35 -2.63
N PHE A 117 9.00 18.77 -3.14
CA PHE A 117 10.34 18.85 -2.57
C PHE A 117 11.40 19.12 -3.67
N PRO A 118 11.46 20.36 -4.24
CA PRO A 118 12.30 20.69 -5.39
C PRO A 118 13.82 20.43 -5.26
N PRO A 119 14.47 20.64 -4.08
CA PRO A 119 15.89 20.35 -3.85
C PRO A 119 16.31 18.88 -4.03
N LEU A 120 15.38 17.93 -4.13
CA LEU A 120 15.74 16.51 -4.24
C LEU A 120 16.49 16.19 -5.54
N THR A 121 16.42 17.04 -6.56
CA THR A 121 17.12 16.86 -7.85
C THR A 121 18.51 17.50 -7.90
N THR A 122 18.86 18.37 -6.95
CA THR A 122 20.09 19.18 -7.01
C THR A 122 21.27 18.62 -6.22
N ALA A 123 21.15 17.42 -5.63
CA ALA A 123 22.27 16.73 -5.00
C ALA A 123 23.15 16.04 -6.04
N VAL A 124 23.77 16.83 -6.93
CA VAL A 124 25.00 16.46 -7.61
C VAL A 124 26.12 17.13 -6.79
N SER A 125 26.77 16.34 -5.95
CA SER A 125 28.08 16.67 -5.34
C SER A 125 29.05 15.57 -5.71
#